data_AF-A0A6L5XZI0-F1
#
_entry.id   AF-A0A6L5XZI0-F1
#
_cell.length_a   1.000
_cell.length_b   1.000
_cell.length_c   1.000
_cell.angle_alpha   90.00
_cell.angle_beta   90.00
_cell.angle_gamma   90.00
#
_symmetry.space_group_name_H-M   'P 1'
#
loop_
_entity.id
_entity.type
_entity.pdbx_description
1 polymer ?
#
loop_
_entity_poly.entity_id
_entity_poly.type
_entity_poly.pdbx_seq_one_letter_code
_entity_poly.pdbx_strand_id
1 'polypeptide(L)'
;MKRRNIKHKKHKKFWFVLSGLIILLGLTILSNHIFNRNYNNLSKTDRTMLSQLNMLYSETELKEKKLWKQYDLRELPIVLVRKGDCLNFSGDTINLLRGNAYAIGVKGLENKWYAQKIDMPASYHLPDVYRLSVLTPGIGATWSPFGNFQTIGSNMKLGESSHVYYMKYNKKNLEHALKPSQYFVPFLSHELFHYTIQNDWGTEKEIILSGKSKEWFSYLGLQYASLDVLLGQLNSYDYKELKRAVADYVTISEYRKLLDPIDYVEEKKHETVEGTATYVGIKASSCTDTPKLKLLSGIKSDKDRKFSVLFSAIAENSGYTSEIKWNRYDSGALLCMTLDRLYHSHVWQDSLNAQSVKKPVTLYDLIKDYYNTKNLEKYARSIEEIKKEYHFEKIEEQAEKIEKQVN
;
A
#
# COMPACT_ATOMS: atom_id res chain seq x y z
N MET A 1 -50.05 -47.75 3.74
CA MET A 1 -48.69 -48.22 4.10
C MET A 1 -47.53 -47.71 3.19
N LYS A 2 -47.67 -46.63 2.39
CA LYS A 2 -46.59 -46.11 1.49
C LYS A 2 -45.82 -44.88 2.01
N ARG A 3 -46.33 -44.14 3.01
CA ARG A 3 -45.67 -42.91 3.52
C ARG A 3 -44.46 -43.15 4.44
N ARG A 4 -44.39 -44.28 5.17
CA ARG A 4 -43.25 -44.60 6.09
C ARG A 4 -41.96 -44.94 5.33
N ASN A 5 -42.04 -45.63 4.19
CA ASN A 5 -40.86 -46.07 3.43
C ASN A 5 -40.14 -44.94 2.67
N ILE A 6 -40.84 -43.87 2.29
CA ILE A 6 -40.24 -42.72 1.58
C ILE A 6 -39.42 -41.85 2.54
N LYS A 7 -39.89 -41.63 3.78
CA LYS A 7 -39.11 -40.93 4.83
C LYS A 7 -37.83 -41.69 5.20
N HIS A 8 -37.90 -43.01 5.32
CA HIS A 8 -36.74 -43.84 5.68
C HIS A 8 -35.63 -43.85 4.61
N LYS A 9 -36.00 -43.89 3.31
CA LYS A 9 -35.03 -43.80 2.20
C LYS A 9 -34.39 -42.41 2.09
N LYS A 10 -35.15 -41.32 2.33
CA LYS A 10 -34.59 -39.95 2.38
C LYS A 10 -33.62 -39.78 3.55
N HIS A 11 -33.93 -40.35 4.72
CA HIS A 11 -33.01 -40.33 5.87
C HIS A 11 -31.71 -41.09 5.61
N LYS A 12 -31.77 -42.29 4.99
CA LYS A 12 -30.55 -43.05 4.65
C LYS A 12 -29.68 -42.33 3.62
N LYS A 13 -30.29 -41.70 2.60
CA LYS A 13 -29.55 -40.87 1.63
C LYS A 13 -28.91 -39.65 2.29
N PHE A 14 -29.62 -38.99 3.20
CA PHE A 14 -29.08 -37.87 3.97
C PHE A 14 -27.86 -38.28 4.79
N TRP A 15 -27.95 -39.36 5.57
CA TRP A 15 -26.82 -39.87 6.37
C TRP A 15 -25.66 -40.34 5.50
N PHE A 16 -25.91 -40.95 4.34
CA PHE A 16 -24.84 -41.34 3.41
C PHE A 16 -24.09 -40.11 2.86
N VAL A 17 -24.80 -39.06 2.45
CA VAL A 17 -24.20 -37.79 2.00
C VAL A 17 -23.43 -37.12 3.12
N LEU A 18 -24.01 -37.08 4.33
CA LEU A 18 -23.36 -36.48 5.51
C LEU A 18 -22.09 -37.22 5.90
N SER A 19 -22.10 -38.55 5.92
CA SER A 19 -20.90 -39.36 6.19
C SER A 19 -19.83 -39.15 5.12
N GLY A 20 -20.21 -39.07 3.84
CA GLY A 20 -19.27 -38.74 2.75
C GLY A 20 -18.64 -37.36 2.93
N LEU A 21 -19.41 -36.35 3.32
CA LEU A 21 -18.93 -35.02 3.65
C LEU A 21 -17.96 -35.03 4.84
N ILE A 22 -18.29 -35.73 5.93
CA ILE A 22 -17.42 -35.84 7.11
C ILE A 22 -16.10 -36.50 6.75
N ILE A 23 -16.13 -37.57 5.94
CA ILE A 23 -14.90 -38.24 5.46
C ILE A 23 -14.07 -37.27 4.61
N LEU A 24 -14.69 -36.53 3.69
CA LEU A 24 -14.01 -35.54 2.87
C LEU A 24 -13.36 -34.43 3.72
N LEU A 25 -14.08 -33.91 4.71
CA LEU A 25 -13.57 -32.92 5.66
C LEU A 25 -12.40 -33.49 6.47
N GLY A 26 -12.54 -34.72 6.99
CA GLY A 26 -11.48 -35.43 7.69
C GLY A 26 -10.22 -35.62 6.83
N LEU A 27 -10.37 -36.01 5.56
CA LEU A 27 -9.27 -36.15 4.61
C LEU A 27 -8.57 -34.82 4.33
N THR A 28 -9.31 -33.70 4.26
CA THR A 28 -8.69 -32.37 4.05
C THR A 28 -7.83 -31.94 5.24
N ILE A 29 -8.30 -32.22 6.47
CA ILE A 29 -7.55 -31.99 7.71
C ILE A 29 -6.31 -32.89 7.75
N LEU A 30 -6.49 -34.18 7.47
CA LEU A 30 -5.42 -35.17 7.49
C LEU A 30 -4.33 -34.84 6.46
N SER A 31 -4.73 -34.45 5.25
CA SER A 31 -3.82 -34.00 4.20
C SER A 31 -2.99 -32.78 4.63
N ASN A 32 -3.61 -31.84 5.36
CA ASN A 32 -2.92 -30.67 5.92
C ASN A 32 -1.86 -31.04 6.97
N HIS A 33 -1.96 -32.19 7.65
CA HIS A 33 -0.97 -32.62 8.63
C HIS A 33 0.07 -33.61 8.07
N ILE A 34 -0.24 -34.35 7.00
CA ILE A 34 0.65 -35.39 6.45
C ILE A 34 1.59 -34.84 5.37
N PHE A 35 1.10 -34.00 4.45
CA PHE A 35 1.87 -33.62 3.26
C PHE A 35 2.54 -32.25 3.38
N ASN A 36 3.68 -32.05 2.71
CA ASN A 36 4.40 -30.77 2.59
C ASN A 36 4.63 -30.00 3.91
N ARG A 37 5.09 -30.72 4.94
CA ARG A 37 5.51 -30.13 6.23
C ARG A 37 6.84 -29.38 6.15
N ASN A 38 7.71 -29.77 5.22
CA ASN A 38 8.98 -29.11 4.98
C ASN A 38 8.86 -28.03 3.90
N TYR A 39 9.57 -26.91 4.06
CA TYR A 39 9.65 -25.83 3.07
C TYR A 39 9.95 -26.34 1.65
N ASN A 40 10.89 -27.27 1.50
CA ASN A 40 11.28 -27.83 0.20
C ASN A 40 10.15 -28.59 -0.52
N ASN A 41 9.16 -29.08 0.23
CA ASN A 41 8.02 -29.82 -0.30
C ASN A 41 6.85 -28.87 -0.68
N LEU A 42 6.93 -27.58 -0.36
CA LEU A 42 5.94 -26.60 -0.78
C LEU A 42 6.01 -26.37 -2.30
N SER A 43 4.95 -25.81 -2.88
CA SER A 43 4.97 -25.46 -4.30
C SER A 43 6.00 -24.35 -4.58
N LYS A 44 6.47 -24.24 -5.83
CA LYS A 44 7.39 -23.16 -6.23
C LYS A 44 6.84 -21.78 -5.87
N THR A 45 5.55 -21.53 -6.12
CA THR A 45 4.89 -20.25 -5.81
C THR A 45 4.93 -19.92 -4.31
N ASP A 46 4.63 -20.90 -3.45
CA ASP A 46 4.63 -20.69 -1.99
C ASP A 46 6.04 -20.50 -1.45
N ARG A 47 7.02 -21.24 -2.00
CA ARG A 47 8.44 -21.03 -1.70
C ARG A 47 8.91 -19.64 -2.13
N THR A 48 8.57 -19.18 -3.34
CA THR A 48 8.91 -17.83 -3.81
C THR A 48 8.31 -16.77 -2.91
N MET A 49 7.04 -16.92 -2.50
CA MET A 49 6.39 -16.00 -1.56
C MET A 49 7.12 -15.93 -0.21
N LEU A 50 7.38 -17.09 0.41
CA LEU A 50 8.08 -17.14 1.71
C LEU A 50 9.52 -16.64 1.61
N SER A 51 10.20 -16.90 0.49
CA SER A 51 11.54 -16.38 0.22
C SER A 51 11.55 -14.86 0.10
N GLN A 52 10.62 -14.26 -0.64
CA GLN A 52 10.53 -12.79 -0.75
C GLN A 52 10.17 -12.15 0.59
N LEU A 53 9.27 -12.76 1.36
CA LEU A 53 8.94 -12.32 2.72
C LEU A 53 10.16 -12.41 3.64
N ASN A 54 10.92 -13.50 3.57
CA ASN A 54 12.14 -13.68 4.34
C ASN A 54 13.19 -12.60 4.03
N MET A 55 13.34 -12.21 2.77
CA MET A 55 14.25 -11.11 2.40
C MET A 55 13.85 -9.80 3.09
N LEU A 56 12.56 -9.47 3.11
CA LEU A 56 12.04 -8.30 3.81
C LEU A 56 12.33 -8.35 5.31
N TYR A 57 12.07 -9.49 5.96
CA TYR A 57 12.34 -9.68 7.39
C TYR A 57 13.84 -9.61 7.69
N SER A 58 14.68 -10.25 6.88
CA SER A 58 16.13 -10.26 7.06
C SER A 58 16.72 -8.86 6.92
N GLU A 59 16.27 -8.06 5.94
CA GLU A 59 16.76 -6.69 5.76
C GLU A 59 16.28 -5.74 6.88
N THR A 60 15.04 -5.90 7.34
CA THR A 60 14.48 -5.06 8.41
C THR A 60 15.05 -5.40 9.79
N GLU A 61 15.34 -6.68 10.05
CA GLU A 61 15.96 -7.16 11.29
C GLU A 61 17.48 -6.95 11.30
N LEU A 62 18.21 -7.54 10.36
CA LEU A 62 19.67 -7.63 10.44
C LEU A 62 20.40 -6.34 10.07
N LYS A 63 19.77 -5.51 9.23
CA LYS A 63 20.38 -4.26 8.73
C LYS A 63 19.72 -3.01 9.30
N GLU A 64 18.83 -3.18 10.28
CA GLU A 64 18.04 -2.11 10.91
C GLU A 64 17.39 -1.16 9.89
N LYS A 65 17.06 -1.66 8.69
CA LYS A 65 16.40 -0.87 7.63
C LYS A 65 14.94 -0.65 7.99
N LYS A 66 14.69 0.27 8.92
CA LYS A 66 13.33 0.61 9.36
C LYS A 66 12.53 1.16 8.18
N LEU A 67 11.46 0.44 7.84
CA LEU A 67 10.48 0.89 6.85
C LEU A 67 9.75 2.13 7.37
N TRP A 68 9.36 2.09 8.65
CA TRP A 68 8.71 3.18 9.37
C TRP A 68 8.95 3.02 10.88
N LYS A 69 8.86 4.11 11.66
CA LYS A 69 9.01 4.10 13.12
C LYS A 69 7.77 3.47 13.77
N GLN A 70 7.97 2.54 14.71
CA GLN A 70 6.90 1.73 15.34
C GLN A 70 6.21 0.73 14.39
N TYR A 71 6.82 0.45 13.24
CA TYR A 71 6.34 -0.58 12.30
C TYR A 71 7.33 -1.75 12.29
N ASP A 72 7.17 -2.70 13.23
CA ASP A 72 7.94 -3.96 13.27
C ASP A 72 7.10 -5.11 12.71
N LEU A 73 7.49 -5.61 11.54
CA LEU A 73 6.80 -6.72 10.87
C LEU A 73 6.75 -7.99 11.72
N ARG A 74 7.71 -8.22 12.62
CA ARG A 74 7.77 -9.44 13.46
C ARG A 74 6.69 -9.44 14.54
N GLU A 75 6.20 -8.28 14.92
CA GLU A 75 5.12 -8.14 15.90
C GLU A 75 3.73 -8.25 15.26
N LEU A 76 3.66 -8.27 13.92
CA LEU A 76 2.41 -8.22 13.17
C LEU A 76 2.00 -9.63 12.70
N PRO A 77 0.91 -10.20 13.23
CA PRO A 77 0.39 -11.48 12.77
C PRO A 77 -0.24 -11.32 11.38
N ILE A 78 0.24 -12.10 10.40
CA ILE A 78 -0.25 -12.05 9.02
C ILE A 78 -0.72 -13.42 8.52
N VAL A 79 -1.71 -13.42 7.63
CA VAL A 79 -2.19 -14.59 6.91
C VAL A 79 -2.08 -14.35 5.40
N LEU A 80 -1.27 -15.15 4.75
CA LEU A 80 -1.05 -15.08 3.31
C LEU A 80 -1.79 -16.20 2.60
N VAL A 81 -2.63 -15.84 1.64
CA VAL A 81 -3.58 -16.77 1.02
C VAL A 81 -3.27 -16.91 -0.46
N ARG A 82 -2.91 -18.11 -0.89
CA ARG A 82 -2.69 -18.39 -2.31
C ARG A 82 -4.02 -18.29 -3.07
N LYS A 83 -4.02 -17.54 -4.16
CA LYS A 83 -5.09 -17.60 -5.16
C LYS A 83 -4.81 -18.71 -6.16
N GLY A 84 -5.86 -19.43 -6.56
CA GLY A 84 -5.79 -20.36 -7.68
C GLY A 84 -5.52 -19.62 -9.00
N ASP A 85 -4.83 -20.31 -9.91
CA ASP A 85 -4.52 -19.79 -11.25
C ASP A 85 -5.58 -20.20 -12.30
N CYS A 86 -6.50 -21.11 -11.95
CA CYS A 86 -7.23 -21.97 -12.90
C CYS A 86 -8.70 -21.59 -13.20
N LEU A 87 -9.29 -20.58 -12.55
CA LEU A 87 -10.65 -20.10 -12.83
C LEU A 87 -10.77 -18.56 -12.76
N ASN A 88 -9.70 -17.86 -13.10
CA ASN A 88 -9.68 -16.39 -13.14
C ASN A 88 -10.17 -15.92 -14.52
N PHE A 89 -11.45 -15.55 -14.63
CA PHE A 89 -12.06 -14.99 -15.84
C PHE A 89 -11.66 -13.52 -16.07
N SER A 90 -10.36 -13.23 -16.25
CA SER A 90 -9.72 -11.90 -16.47
C SER A 90 -8.99 -11.32 -15.26
N GLY A 91 -8.12 -10.33 -15.52
CA GLY A 91 -7.19 -9.72 -14.57
C GLY A 91 -7.82 -9.13 -13.31
N ASP A 92 -9.15 -8.96 -13.30
CA ASP A 92 -9.94 -8.34 -12.24
C ASP A 92 -10.95 -9.30 -11.56
N THR A 93 -10.83 -10.64 -11.74
CA THR A 93 -11.94 -11.55 -11.39
C THR A 93 -11.91 -12.30 -10.06
N ILE A 94 -13.14 -12.43 -9.56
CA ILE A 94 -13.77 -13.46 -8.72
C ILE A 94 -12.86 -14.68 -8.44
N ASN A 95 -12.32 -14.72 -7.23
CA ASN A 95 -11.50 -15.84 -6.75
C ASN A 95 -12.39 -17.04 -6.35
N LEU A 96 -12.66 -17.97 -7.26
CA LEU A 96 -13.47 -19.17 -6.95
C LEU A 96 -12.68 -20.28 -6.22
N LEU A 97 -11.35 -20.33 -6.39
CA LEU A 97 -10.50 -21.38 -5.80
C LEU A 97 -9.43 -20.77 -4.90
N ARG A 98 -9.64 -20.92 -3.58
CA ARG A 98 -8.65 -20.62 -2.54
C ARG A 98 -7.61 -21.74 -2.49
N GLY A 99 -6.34 -21.40 -2.63
CA GLY A 99 -5.22 -22.31 -2.42
C GLY A 99 -4.83 -22.42 -0.94
N ASN A 100 -3.58 -22.83 -0.68
CA ASN A 100 -3.04 -22.88 0.68
C ASN A 100 -3.06 -21.49 1.33
N ALA A 101 -3.28 -21.46 2.65
CA ALA A 101 -3.06 -20.26 3.45
C ALA A 101 -1.97 -20.51 4.48
N TYR A 102 -1.17 -19.49 4.74
CA TYR A 102 -0.04 -19.52 5.66
C TYR A 102 -0.22 -18.42 6.71
N ALA A 103 -0.24 -18.78 7.97
CA ALA A 103 -0.14 -17.86 9.09
C ALA A 103 1.34 -17.67 9.45
N ILE A 104 1.77 -16.43 9.63
CA ILE A 104 3.12 -16.04 10.03
C ILE A 104 3.00 -15.14 11.26
N GLY A 105 3.71 -15.47 12.33
CA GLY A 105 3.70 -14.68 13.58
C GLY A 105 2.38 -14.74 14.37
N VAL A 106 1.48 -15.69 14.03
CA VAL A 106 0.22 -15.90 14.75
C VAL A 106 0.45 -16.82 15.95
N LYS A 107 0.02 -16.38 17.14
CA LYS A 107 0.21 -17.09 18.41
C LYS A 107 -0.90 -18.13 18.65
N GLY A 108 -0.60 -19.20 19.39
CA GLY A 108 -1.59 -20.19 19.82
C GLY A 108 -2.06 -21.12 18.70
N LEU A 109 -1.22 -21.37 17.69
CA LEU A 109 -1.48 -22.32 16.61
C LEU A 109 -0.87 -23.70 16.87
N GLU A 110 -0.06 -23.83 17.91
CA GLU A 110 0.55 -25.08 18.34
C GLU A 110 -0.55 -26.12 18.61
N ASN A 111 -0.36 -27.33 18.06
CA ASN A 111 -1.26 -28.48 18.26
C ASN A 111 -2.72 -28.28 17.83
N LYS A 112 -3.04 -27.22 17.07
CA LYS A 112 -4.39 -27.04 16.51
C LYS A 112 -4.60 -27.98 15.33
N TRP A 113 -5.74 -28.67 15.30
CA TRP A 113 -6.12 -29.59 14.22
C TRP A 113 -6.23 -28.93 12.84
N TYR A 114 -6.29 -27.60 12.79
CA TYR A 114 -6.39 -26.84 11.55
C TYR A 114 -5.07 -26.16 11.16
N ALA A 115 -3.98 -26.32 11.94
CA ALA A 115 -2.71 -25.63 11.69
C ALA A 115 -1.55 -26.63 11.71
N GLN A 116 -0.74 -26.61 10.67
CA GLN A 116 0.47 -27.44 10.56
C GLN A 116 1.68 -26.53 10.48
N LYS A 117 2.58 -26.61 11.47
CA LYS A 117 3.86 -25.90 11.43
C LYS A 117 4.69 -26.38 10.24
N ILE A 118 5.28 -25.44 9.52
CA ILE A 118 6.19 -25.70 8.42
C ILE A 118 7.62 -25.66 8.93
N ASP A 119 8.38 -26.69 8.61
CA ASP A 119 9.81 -26.75 8.88
C ASP A 119 10.53 -25.83 7.89
N MET A 120 10.80 -24.60 8.33
CA MET A 120 11.47 -23.56 7.56
C MET A 120 13.00 -23.75 7.57
N PRO A 121 13.72 -23.28 6.54
CA PRO A 121 15.18 -23.32 6.56
C PRO A 121 15.73 -22.53 7.75
N ALA A 122 16.78 -23.05 8.41
CA ALA A 122 17.37 -22.39 9.58
C ALA A 122 17.96 -21.00 9.29
N SER A 123 18.27 -20.70 8.02
CA SER A 123 18.73 -19.39 7.56
C SER A 123 17.60 -18.36 7.37
N TYR A 124 16.34 -18.75 7.58
CA TYR A 124 15.21 -17.83 7.44
C TYR A 124 14.94 -17.13 8.78
N HIS A 125 14.73 -15.82 8.69
CA HIS A 125 14.45 -14.89 9.78
C HIS A 125 12.95 -14.65 9.97
N LEU A 126 12.12 -15.58 9.50
CA LEU A 126 10.68 -15.50 9.66
C LEU A 126 10.26 -16.00 11.05
N PRO A 127 9.22 -15.39 11.65
CA PRO A 127 8.47 -16.02 12.72
C PRO A 127 7.93 -17.40 12.29
N ASP A 128 7.43 -18.15 13.26
CA ASP A 128 6.80 -19.44 12.98
C ASP A 128 5.75 -19.34 11.86
N VAL A 129 5.89 -20.24 10.88
CA VAL A 129 5.01 -20.35 9.72
C VAL A 129 4.13 -21.59 9.88
N TYR A 130 2.81 -21.38 9.85
CA TYR A 130 1.82 -22.44 9.91
C TYR A 130 0.99 -22.48 8.63
N ARG A 131 0.88 -23.65 7.98
CA ARG A 131 -0.13 -23.85 6.94
C ARG A 131 -1.49 -24.14 7.58
N LEU A 132 -2.48 -23.38 7.14
CA LEU A 132 -3.84 -23.44 7.63
C LEU A 132 -4.70 -24.34 6.75
N SER A 133 -5.47 -25.21 7.39
CA SER A 133 -6.54 -25.98 6.75
C SER A 133 -7.58 -25.03 6.14
N VAL A 134 -8.26 -25.50 5.10
CA VAL A 134 -9.39 -24.78 4.53
C VAL A 134 -10.48 -24.53 5.60
N LEU A 135 -10.65 -25.45 6.55
CA LEU A 135 -11.65 -25.40 7.61
C LEU A 135 -11.20 -24.61 8.85
N THR A 136 -10.10 -23.85 8.78
CA THR A 136 -9.60 -23.06 9.90
C THR A 136 -10.68 -22.08 10.38
N PRO A 137 -11.01 -22.06 11.69
CA PRO A 137 -11.92 -21.08 12.27
C PRO A 137 -11.37 -19.64 12.12
N GLY A 138 -12.26 -18.66 11.95
CA GLY A 138 -11.91 -17.24 11.97
C GLY A 138 -11.39 -16.64 10.66
N ILE A 139 -11.01 -17.47 9.66
CA ILE A 139 -10.50 -16.97 8.37
C ILE A 139 -11.57 -16.87 7.27
N GLY A 140 -12.85 -16.76 7.65
CA GLY A 140 -13.98 -16.69 6.71
C GLY A 140 -13.82 -15.58 5.66
N ALA A 141 -13.31 -14.40 6.06
CA ALA A 141 -13.08 -13.27 5.17
C ALA A 141 -12.10 -13.59 4.01
N THR A 142 -11.15 -14.51 4.24
CA THR A 142 -10.17 -14.92 3.22
C THR A 142 -10.78 -15.67 2.03
N TRP A 143 -12.00 -16.18 2.19
CA TRP A 143 -12.74 -16.90 1.16
C TRP A 143 -13.49 -16.01 0.19
N SER A 144 -13.65 -14.72 0.49
CA SER A 144 -14.36 -13.80 -0.40
C SER A 144 -13.74 -13.84 -1.79
N PRO A 145 -14.50 -14.02 -2.88
CA PRO A 145 -13.95 -13.91 -4.22
C PRO A 145 -13.57 -12.47 -4.57
N PHE A 146 -14.10 -11.49 -3.83
CA PHE A 146 -13.84 -10.06 -3.98
C PHE A 146 -12.80 -9.58 -2.96
N GLY A 147 -11.94 -8.65 -3.40
CA GLY A 147 -10.88 -8.10 -2.56
C GLY A 147 -9.68 -9.03 -2.38
N ASN A 148 -8.50 -8.42 -2.27
CA ASN A 148 -7.22 -9.12 -2.23
C ASN A 148 -6.52 -9.04 -0.87
N PHE A 149 -7.06 -8.25 0.02
CA PHE A 149 -6.50 -7.96 1.32
C PHE A 149 -7.61 -7.52 2.26
N GLN A 150 -7.23 -7.32 3.52
CA GLN A 150 -8.10 -6.92 4.58
C GLN A 150 -8.25 -5.39 4.62
N THR A 151 -9.49 -4.90 4.69
CA THR A 151 -9.77 -3.46 4.83
C THR A 151 -9.50 -2.98 6.26
N ILE A 152 -9.09 -1.71 6.39
CA ILE A 152 -8.95 -0.99 7.66
C ILE A 152 -10.19 -1.19 8.56
N GLY A 153 -9.98 -1.27 9.88
CA GLY A 153 -11.04 -1.41 10.88
C GLY A 153 -11.61 -2.82 11.07
N SER A 154 -11.12 -3.81 10.33
CA SER A 154 -11.51 -5.22 10.52
C SER A 154 -10.62 -5.91 11.55
N ASN A 155 -11.18 -6.83 12.34
CA ASN A 155 -10.46 -7.52 13.42
C ASN A 155 -10.57 -9.04 13.25
N MET A 156 -9.84 -9.59 12.28
CA MET A 156 -9.74 -11.04 12.12
C MET A 156 -8.98 -11.63 13.32
N LYS A 157 -9.57 -12.64 13.95
CA LYS A 157 -8.99 -13.40 15.05
C LYS A 157 -8.59 -14.79 14.57
N LEU A 158 -7.39 -15.22 14.94
CA LEU A 158 -6.89 -16.55 14.63
C LEU A 158 -5.94 -17.02 15.73
N GLY A 159 -6.19 -18.21 16.27
CA GLY A 159 -5.46 -18.68 17.46
C GLY A 159 -5.71 -17.74 18.64
N GLU A 160 -4.63 -17.25 19.25
CA GLU A 160 -4.65 -16.27 20.33
C GLU A 160 -4.41 -14.83 19.83
N SER A 161 -4.09 -14.66 18.55
CA SER A 161 -3.87 -13.35 17.96
C SER A 161 -5.18 -12.65 17.58
N SER A 162 -5.28 -11.38 17.95
CA SER A 162 -6.23 -10.41 17.41
C SER A 162 -5.59 -9.55 16.32
N HIS A 163 -6.39 -8.84 15.54
CA HIS A 163 -5.91 -7.94 14.47
C HIS A 163 -4.99 -8.64 13.46
N VAL A 164 -5.28 -9.91 13.14
CA VAL A 164 -4.51 -10.64 12.14
C VAL A 164 -4.82 -10.06 10.76
N TYR A 165 -3.82 -9.54 10.06
CA TYR A 165 -3.98 -9.02 8.70
C TYR A 165 -3.96 -10.17 7.68
N TYR A 166 -4.78 -10.12 6.63
CA TYR A 166 -4.63 -11.05 5.51
C TYR A 166 -4.36 -10.37 4.18
N MET A 167 -3.57 -11.03 3.34
CA MET A 167 -3.37 -10.67 1.94
C MET A 167 -3.32 -11.92 1.06
N LYS A 168 -3.84 -11.79 -0.15
CA LYS A 168 -3.84 -12.84 -1.15
C LYS A 168 -2.71 -12.64 -2.16
N TYR A 169 -2.01 -13.71 -2.50
CA TYR A 169 -0.89 -13.70 -3.45
C TYR A 169 -1.09 -14.72 -4.58
N ASN A 170 -0.38 -14.54 -5.69
CA ASN A 170 -0.32 -15.48 -6.82
C ASN A 170 1.00 -15.34 -7.57
N LYS A 171 1.21 -16.18 -8.60
CA LYS A 171 2.44 -16.12 -9.40
C LYS A 171 2.64 -14.76 -10.08
N LYS A 172 1.56 -14.12 -10.54
CA LYS A 172 1.62 -12.82 -11.23
C LYS A 172 2.19 -11.74 -10.32
N ASN A 173 1.69 -11.55 -9.10
CA ASN A 173 2.24 -10.54 -8.19
C ASN A 173 3.63 -10.90 -7.63
N LEU A 174 4.04 -12.16 -7.65
CA LEU A 174 5.39 -12.54 -7.24
C LEU A 174 6.45 -12.31 -8.32
N GLU A 175 6.12 -12.59 -9.59
CA GLU A 175 7.11 -12.72 -10.66
C GLU A 175 6.88 -11.73 -11.83
N HIS A 176 5.62 -11.39 -12.14
CA HIS A 176 5.23 -10.72 -13.39
C HIS A 176 4.15 -9.65 -13.15
N ALA A 177 4.33 -8.81 -12.13
CA ALA A 177 3.37 -7.75 -11.84
C ALA A 177 3.40 -6.70 -12.95
N LEU A 178 2.25 -6.07 -13.26
CA LEU A 178 2.18 -5.08 -14.33
C LEU A 178 2.90 -3.78 -13.96
N LYS A 179 2.85 -3.41 -12.69
CA LYS A 179 3.53 -2.24 -12.12
C LYS A 179 4.41 -2.67 -10.95
N PRO A 180 5.55 -1.99 -10.71
CA PRO A 180 6.40 -2.26 -9.54
C PRO A 180 5.65 -2.24 -8.21
N SER A 181 4.65 -1.37 -8.05
CA SER A 181 3.82 -1.27 -6.83
C SER A 181 2.94 -2.49 -6.58
N GLN A 182 2.69 -3.31 -7.61
CA GLN A 182 1.86 -4.52 -7.53
C GLN A 182 2.68 -5.79 -7.24
N TYR A 183 4.01 -5.68 -7.14
CA TYR A 183 4.81 -6.81 -6.66
C TYR A 183 4.45 -7.11 -5.20
N PHE A 184 4.53 -8.39 -4.84
CA PHE A 184 4.07 -8.91 -3.55
C PHE A 184 4.57 -8.11 -2.34
N VAL A 185 5.88 -7.84 -2.24
CA VAL A 185 6.47 -7.15 -1.08
C VAL A 185 6.12 -5.66 -0.99
N PRO A 186 6.30 -4.83 -2.04
CA PRO A 186 5.85 -3.44 -1.97
C PRO A 186 4.35 -3.33 -1.68
N PHE A 187 3.53 -4.17 -2.32
CA PHE A 187 2.08 -4.17 -2.11
C PHE A 187 1.70 -4.60 -0.69
N LEU A 188 2.29 -5.71 -0.17
CA LEU A 188 2.08 -6.15 1.21
C LEU A 188 2.41 -5.03 2.20
N SER A 189 3.54 -4.37 2.00
CA SER A 189 4.03 -3.37 2.94
C SER A 189 3.18 -2.10 2.91
N HIS A 190 2.66 -1.71 1.74
CA HIS A 190 1.71 -0.61 1.57
C HIS A 190 0.40 -0.87 2.32
N GLU A 191 -0.24 -2.00 2.03
CA GLU A 191 -1.56 -2.31 2.60
C GLU A 191 -1.50 -2.68 4.09
N LEU A 192 -0.43 -3.35 4.53
CA LEU A 192 -0.22 -3.63 5.95
C LEU A 192 0.06 -2.34 6.74
N PHE A 193 0.69 -1.35 6.13
CA PHE A 193 0.91 -0.04 6.76
C PHE A 193 -0.42 0.70 7.00
N HIS A 194 -1.29 0.72 6.00
CA HIS A 194 -2.68 1.20 6.13
C HIS A 194 -3.39 0.54 7.31
N TYR A 195 -3.32 -0.79 7.38
CA TYR A 195 -4.01 -1.58 8.39
C TYR A 195 -3.46 -1.38 9.82
N THR A 196 -2.18 -1.04 9.97
CA THR A 196 -1.51 -1.04 11.30
C THR A 196 -1.25 0.35 11.84
N ILE A 197 -0.61 1.21 11.06
CA ILE A 197 -0.19 2.54 11.51
C ILE A 197 -1.30 3.56 11.27
N GLN A 198 -2.04 3.42 10.18
CA GLN A 198 -2.99 4.45 9.71
C GLN A 198 -4.44 4.15 10.05
N ASN A 199 -4.71 3.10 10.84
CA ASN A 199 -6.05 2.63 11.13
C ASN A 199 -6.97 3.73 11.72
N ASP A 200 -6.39 4.69 12.43
CA ASP A 200 -7.12 5.77 13.12
C ASP A 200 -6.95 7.16 12.46
N TRP A 201 -6.30 7.24 11.29
CA TRP A 201 -6.01 8.53 10.62
C TRP A 201 -7.24 9.12 9.91
N GLY A 202 -8.29 8.32 9.70
CA GLY A 202 -9.54 8.71 9.05
C GLY A 202 -9.60 8.32 7.58
N THR A 203 -10.77 8.47 6.97
CA THR A 203 -11.01 8.16 5.55
C THR A 203 -10.82 9.41 4.71
N GLU A 204 -10.09 9.31 3.60
CA GLU A 204 -10.06 10.38 2.60
C GLU A 204 -11.37 10.48 1.81
N LYS A 205 -11.70 11.70 1.38
CA LYS A 205 -12.78 11.93 0.42
C LYS A 205 -12.24 11.90 -1.02
N GLU A 206 -13.11 11.52 -1.93
CA GLU A 206 -12.81 11.65 -3.35
C GLU A 206 -12.70 13.13 -3.72
N ILE A 207 -11.68 13.46 -4.52
CA ILE A 207 -11.52 14.81 -5.07
C ILE A 207 -12.25 14.91 -6.41
N ILE A 208 -13.08 15.94 -6.51
CA ILE A 208 -13.93 16.20 -7.66
C ILE A 208 -13.20 17.19 -8.55
N LEU A 209 -12.86 16.78 -9.78
CA LEU A 209 -12.16 17.64 -10.75
C LEU A 209 -13.11 18.52 -11.57
N SER A 210 -14.36 18.08 -11.73
CA SER A 210 -15.38 18.87 -12.42
C SER A 210 -15.67 20.16 -11.65
N GLY A 211 -15.75 21.27 -12.38
CA GLY A 211 -15.96 22.60 -11.84
C GLY A 211 -14.70 23.29 -11.31
N LYS A 212 -13.52 22.64 -11.38
CA LYS A 212 -12.25 23.32 -11.07
C LYS A 212 -11.88 24.27 -12.22
N SER A 213 -11.40 25.46 -11.86
CA SER A 213 -11.05 26.51 -12.82
C SER A 213 -9.65 26.33 -13.41
N LYS A 214 -9.36 27.03 -14.52
CA LYS A 214 -8.00 27.22 -15.03
C LYS A 214 -7.03 27.61 -13.92
N GLU A 215 -7.39 28.58 -13.08
CA GLU A 215 -6.53 29.05 -11.99
C GLU A 215 -6.17 27.91 -11.02
N TRP A 216 -7.15 27.08 -10.63
CA TRP A 216 -6.90 25.92 -9.77
C TRP A 216 -5.87 24.96 -10.41
N PHE A 217 -6.03 24.63 -11.69
CA PHE A 217 -5.09 23.78 -12.42
C PHE A 217 -3.72 24.44 -12.60
N SER A 218 -3.66 25.76 -12.82
CA SER A 218 -2.40 26.49 -12.95
C SER A 218 -1.57 26.41 -11.66
N TYR A 219 -2.19 26.57 -10.50
CA TYR A 219 -1.48 26.43 -9.22
C TYR A 219 -1.13 24.97 -8.89
N LEU A 220 -1.92 23.98 -9.34
CA LEU A 220 -1.52 22.57 -9.29
C LEU A 220 -0.27 22.32 -10.14
N GLY A 221 -0.23 22.81 -11.37
CA GLY A 221 0.94 22.72 -12.25
C GLY A 221 2.17 23.41 -11.67
N LEU A 222 1.99 24.57 -11.03
CA LEU A 222 3.06 25.28 -10.33
C LEU A 222 3.61 24.45 -9.15
N GLN A 223 2.73 23.76 -8.42
CA GLN A 223 3.17 22.84 -7.37
C GLN A 223 3.94 21.66 -7.97
N TYR A 224 3.50 21.08 -9.09
CA TYR A 224 4.22 19.99 -9.77
C TYR A 224 5.63 20.43 -10.20
N ALA A 225 5.78 21.64 -10.74
CA ALA A 225 7.10 22.20 -11.04
C ALA A 225 7.98 22.33 -9.78
N SER A 226 7.42 22.76 -8.64
CA SER A 226 8.17 22.81 -7.38
C SER A 226 8.58 21.42 -6.86
N LEU A 227 7.72 20.41 -7.04
CA LEU A 227 8.01 19.03 -6.68
C LEU A 227 9.16 18.45 -7.52
N ASP A 228 9.32 18.86 -8.78
CA ASP A 228 10.48 18.48 -9.59
C ASP A 228 11.80 18.96 -8.99
N VAL A 229 11.82 20.15 -8.41
CA VAL A 229 13.01 20.68 -7.74
C VAL A 229 13.31 19.85 -6.49
N LEU A 230 12.30 19.57 -5.65
CA LEU A 230 12.46 18.70 -4.48
C LEU A 230 12.97 17.31 -4.86
N LEU A 231 12.40 16.72 -5.92
CA LEU A 231 12.83 15.42 -6.46
C LEU A 231 14.31 15.46 -6.88
N GLY A 232 14.74 16.51 -7.57
CA GLY A 232 16.14 16.72 -7.95
C GLY A 232 17.09 16.86 -6.76
N GLN A 233 16.62 17.39 -5.63
CA GLN A 233 17.43 17.56 -4.42
C GLN A 233 17.49 16.31 -3.52
N LEU A 234 16.74 15.25 -3.80
CA LEU A 234 16.74 14.03 -2.97
C LEU A 234 18.11 13.35 -2.86
N ASN A 235 19.03 13.53 -3.82
CA ASN A 235 20.40 13.01 -3.75
C ASN A 235 21.48 14.10 -3.72
N SER A 236 21.08 15.37 -3.70
CA SER A 236 22.00 16.51 -3.69
C SER A 236 22.60 16.74 -2.30
N TYR A 237 23.81 17.31 -2.25
CA TYR A 237 24.40 17.85 -1.02
C TYR A 237 24.11 19.34 -0.85
N ASP A 238 23.47 19.98 -1.85
CA ASP A 238 23.09 21.39 -1.78
C ASP A 238 21.83 21.58 -0.92
N TYR A 239 22.08 21.80 0.37
CA TYR A 239 21.02 22.04 1.33
C TYR A 239 20.38 23.43 1.21
N LYS A 240 21.01 24.37 0.48
CA LYS A 240 20.44 25.70 0.23
C LYS A 240 19.31 25.60 -0.79
N GLU A 241 19.55 24.88 -1.86
CA GLU A 241 18.55 24.65 -2.90
C GLU A 241 17.35 23.85 -2.39
N LEU A 242 17.59 22.84 -1.54
CA LEU A 242 16.52 22.11 -0.85
C LEU A 242 15.65 23.06 0.00
N LYS A 243 16.26 23.94 0.81
CA LYS A 243 15.51 24.92 1.63
C LYS A 243 14.68 25.88 0.79
N ARG A 244 15.24 26.36 -0.33
CA ARG A 244 14.53 27.21 -1.28
C ARG A 244 13.32 26.49 -1.87
N ALA A 245 13.50 25.26 -2.35
CA ALA A 245 12.42 24.45 -2.91
C ALA A 245 11.31 24.16 -1.88
N VAL A 246 11.68 23.91 -0.62
CA VAL A 246 10.70 23.79 0.48
C VAL A 246 9.94 25.09 0.70
N ALA A 247 10.63 26.23 0.70
CA ALA A 247 9.99 27.54 0.85
C ALA A 247 9.01 27.83 -0.30
N ASP A 248 9.40 27.54 -1.54
CA ASP A 248 8.51 27.70 -2.71
C ASP A 248 7.29 26.76 -2.62
N TYR A 249 7.49 25.49 -2.27
CA TYR A 249 6.40 24.53 -2.07
C TYR A 249 5.40 25.01 -1.02
N VAL A 250 5.89 25.58 0.09
CA VAL A 250 5.05 26.18 1.14
C VAL A 250 4.30 27.40 0.64
N THR A 251 4.96 28.32 -0.05
CA THR A 251 4.29 29.51 -0.62
C THR A 251 3.18 29.11 -1.58
N ILE A 252 3.45 28.21 -2.53
CA ILE A 252 2.46 27.73 -3.50
C ILE A 252 1.28 27.05 -2.78
N SER A 253 1.58 26.24 -1.77
CA SER A 253 0.60 25.53 -0.97
C SER A 253 -0.38 26.46 -0.23
N GLU A 254 0.13 27.56 0.35
CA GLU A 254 -0.72 28.56 1.00
C GLU A 254 -1.64 29.27 0.00
N TYR A 255 -1.17 29.55 -1.23
CA TYR A 255 -2.05 30.06 -2.29
C TYR A 255 -3.12 29.04 -2.70
N ARG A 256 -2.74 27.76 -2.90
CA ARG A 256 -3.71 26.69 -3.24
C ARG A 256 -4.78 26.53 -2.15
N LYS A 257 -4.39 26.64 -0.88
CA LYS A 257 -5.32 26.59 0.25
C LYS A 257 -6.31 27.77 0.25
N LEU A 258 -5.90 28.96 -0.18
CA LEU A 258 -6.82 30.10 -0.31
C LEU A 258 -7.82 29.95 -1.46
N LEU A 259 -7.39 29.33 -2.56
CA LEU A 259 -8.25 29.11 -3.74
C LEU A 259 -9.39 28.13 -3.46
N ASP A 260 -9.10 27.03 -2.75
CA ASP A 260 -10.11 26.05 -2.36
C ASP A 260 -9.74 25.37 -1.03
N PRO A 261 -10.11 25.98 0.12
CA PRO A 261 -9.67 25.49 1.42
C PRO A 261 -10.17 24.08 1.76
N ILE A 262 -11.37 23.72 1.33
CA ILE A 262 -11.99 22.44 1.66
C ILE A 262 -11.31 21.33 0.85
N ASP A 263 -11.20 21.53 -0.46
CA ASP A 263 -10.55 20.57 -1.35
C ASP A 263 -9.07 20.39 -0.99
N TYR A 264 -8.37 21.49 -0.68
CA TYR A 264 -6.97 21.45 -0.29
C TYR A 264 -6.73 20.59 0.96
N VAL A 265 -7.58 20.73 1.99
CA VAL A 265 -7.48 19.92 3.21
C VAL A 265 -7.66 18.43 2.91
N GLU A 266 -8.66 18.08 2.10
CA GLU A 266 -8.89 16.67 1.73
C GLU A 266 -7.76 16.14 0.83
N GLU A 267 -7.19 16.98 -0.03
CA GLU A 267 -6.02 16.63 -0.84
C GLU A 267 -4.82 16.29 0.03
N LYS A 268 -4.49 17.15 1.01
CA LYS A 268 -3.34 16.92 1.89
C LYS A 268 -3.53 15.70 2.80
N LYS A 269 -4.77 15.38 3.20
CA LYS A 269 -5.07 14.13 3.92
C LYS A 269 -4.77 12.91 3.05
N HIS A 270 -5.32 12.87 1.84
CA HIS A 270 -5.10 11.76 0.91
C HIS A 270 -3.60 11.63 0.54
N GLU A 271 -2.92 12.74 0.22
CA GLU A 271 -1.47 12.76 -0.02
C GLU A 271 -0.66 12.22 1.17
N THR A 272 -1.11 12.51 2.39
CA THR A 272 -0.47 11.98 3.60
C THR A 272 -0.68 10.48 3.73
N VAL A 273 -1.93 10.02 3.61
CA VAL A 273 -2.31 8.62 3.80
C VAL A 273 -1.64 7.73 2.76
N GLU A 274 -1.87 8.00 1.48
CA GLU A 274 -1.34 7.15 0.40
C GLU A 274 0.14 7.39 0.12
N GLY A 275 0.64 8.60 0.35
CA GLY A 275 2.06 8.93 0.19
C GLY A 275 2.96 8.23 1.21
N THR A 276 2.55 8.17 2.48
CA THR A 276 3.32 7.46 3.51
C THR A 276 3.30 5.94 3.30
N ALA A 277 2.17 5.37 2.90
CA ALA A 277 2.08 3.96 2.51
C ALA A 277 2.95 3.65 1.28
N THR A 278 2.94 4.52 0.27
CA THR A 278 3.79 4.40 -0.93
C THR A 278 5.27 4.48 -0.58
N TYR A 279 5.65 5.40 0.31
CA TYR A 279 7.02 5.53 0.82
C TYR A 279 7.50 4.25 1.52
N VAL A 280 6.65 3.63 2.36
CA VAL A 280 6.91 2.33 2.97
C VAL A 280 7.07 1.24 1.90
N GLY A 281 6.20 1.22 0.89
CA GLY A 281 6.30 0.31 -0.26
C GLY A 281 7.61 0.47 -1.05
N ILE A 282 8.08 1.70 -1.26
CA ILE A 282 9.37 1.99 -1.93
C ILE A 282 10.52 1.40 -1.12
N LYS A 283 10.57 1.67 0.20
CA LYS A 283 11.58 1.11 1.10
C LYS A 283 11.55 -0.42 1.10
N ALA A 284 10.36 -1.02 1.16
CA ALA A 284 10.20 -2.47 1.14
C ALA A 284 10.67 -3.10 -0.18
N SER A 285 10.38 -2.48 -1.33
CA SER A 285 10.86 -2.95 -2.63
C SER A 285 12.40 -2.97 -2.72
N SER A 286 13.07 -2.12 -1.95
CA SER A 286 14.52 -2.07 -1.89
C SER A 286 15.13 -3.25 -1.12
N CYS A 287 14.32 -4.01 -0.36
CA CYS A 287 14.73 -5.15 0.44
C CYS A 287 14.67 -6.50 -0.31
N THR A 288 14.14 -6.54 -1.53
CA THR A 288 13.91 -7.78 -2.30
C THR A 288 14.54 -7.70 -3.70
N ASP A 289 14.62 -8.83 -4.41
CA ASP A 289 15.12 -8.86 -5.79
C ASP A 289 14.04 -8.52 -6.84
N THR A 290 12.85 -8.08 -6.41
CA THR A 290 11.80 -7.63 -7.32
C THR A 290 12.14 -6.28 -7.95
N PRO A 291 11.56 -5.94 -9.12
CA PRO A 291 11.69 -4.60 -9.69
C PRO A 291 11.41 -3.51 -8.66
N LYS A 292 12.33 -2.54 -8.56
CA LYS A 292 12.27 -1.49 -7.56
C LYS A 292 11.11 -0.54 -7.85
N LEU A 293 10.31 -0.25 -6.82
CA LEU A 293 9.31 0.80 -6.89
C LEU A 293 10.02 2.15 -6.82
N LYS A 294 9.80 2.99 -7.83
CA LYS A 294 10.31 4.37 -7.92
C LYS A 294 9.12 5.33 -7.96
N LEU A 295 9.34 6.56 -7.51
CA LEU A 295 8.40 7.66 -7.73
C LEU A 295 8.11 7.82 -9.23
N LEU A 296 6.87 8.10 -9.60
CA LEU A 296 6.42 8.28 -10.99
C LEU A 296 6.74 7.05 -11.85
N SER A 297 6.51 5.84 -11.30
CA SER A 297 6.90 4.56 -11.93
C SER A 297 6.34 4.32 -13.34
N GLY A 298 5.26 5.02 -13.73
CA GLY A 298 4.72 5.01 -15.09
C GLY A 298 5.62 5.66 -16.14
N ILE A 299 6.58 6.50 -15.73
CA ILE A 299 7.52 7.17 -16.62
C ILE A 299 8.73 6.27 -16.88
N LYS A 300 8.91 5.92 -18.16
CA LYS A 300 9.92 4.94 -18.62
C LYS A 300 11.37 5.44 -18.49
N SER A 301 11.62 6.72 -18.75
CA SER A 301 12.98 7.28 -18.72
C SER A 301 13.22 8.04 -17.42
N ASP A 302 14.36 7.79 -16.77
CA ASP A 302 14.73 8.50 -15.54
C ASP A 302 14.95 10.00 -15.79
N LYS A 303 15.35 10.43 -17.00
CA LYS A 303 15.51 11.85 -17.35
C LYS A 303 14.17 12.61 -17.41
N ASP A 304 13.10 11.89 -17.73
CA ASP A 304 11.75 12.43 -17.91
C ASP A 304 10.89 12.24 -16.65
N ARG A 305 11.46 11.66 -15.58
CA ARG A 305 10.79 11.36 -14.31
C ARG A 305 10.53 12.66 -13.54
N LYS A 306 9.50 13.38 -13.95
CA LYS A 306 9.11 14.71 -13.47
C LYS A 306 7.59 14.83 -13.37
N PHE A 307 7.12 15.47 -12.31
CA PHE A 307 5.74 15.87 -12.13
C PHE A 307 5.30 16.86 -13.22
N SER A 308 6.14 17.80 -13.66
CA SER A 308 5.79 18.70 -14.79
C SER A 308 5.57 17.95 -16.12
N VAL A 309 6.28 16.83 -16.34
CA VAL A 309 6.06 15.95 -17.50
C VAL A 309 4.71 15.24 -17.37
N LEU A 310 4.35 14.78 -16.17
CA LEU A 310 3.01 14.23 -15.91
C LEU A 310 1.91 15.28 -16.17
N PHE A 311 2.08 16.51 -15.67
CA PHE A 311 1.12 17.61 -15.92
C PHE A 311 0.94 17.87 -17.42
N SER A 312 2.04 17.87 -18.17
CA SER A 312 2.02 18.00 -19.62
C SER A 312 1.27 16.84 -20.29
N ALA A 313 1.50 15.60 -19.85
CA ALA A 313 0.80 14.43 -20.38
C ALA A 313 -0.72 14.48 -20.13
N ILE A 314 -1.14 15.00 -18.96
CA ILE A 314 -2.54 15.24 -18.63
C ILE A 314 -3.14 16.30 -19.55
N ALA A 315 -2.43 17.40 -19.79
CA ALA A 315 -2.89 18.47 -20.68
C ALA A 315 -3.05 18.04 -22.14
N GLU A 316 -2.25 17.08 -22.63
CA GLU A 316 -2.33 16.61 -24.01
C GLU A 316 -3.26 15.40 -24.23
N ASN A 317 -3.69 14.70 -23.17
CA ASN A 317 -4.51 13.51 -23.30
C ASN A 317 -5.41 13.27 -22.08
N SER A 318 -6.72 13.36 -22.31
CA SER A 318 -7.75 13.23 -21.27
C SER A 318 -7.78 11.85 -20.59
N GLY A 319 -7.21 10.82 -21.22
CA GLY A 319 -7.01 9.50 -20.61
C GLY A 319 -6.10 9.51 -19.38
N TYR A 320 -5.31 10.57 -19.17
CA TYR A 320 -4.45 10.74 -18.00
C TYR A 320 -5.05 11.63 -16.91
N THR A 321 -6.24 12.22 -17.08
CA THR A 321 -6.84 13.11 -16.05
C THR A 321 -6.96 12.47 -14.66
N SER A 322 -7.17 11.15 -14.60
CA SER A 322 -7.19 10.40 -13.34
C SER A 322 -5.86 10.44 -12.57
N GLU A 323 -4.74 10.68 -13.25
CA GLU A 323 -3.41 10.82 -12.63
C GLU A 323 -3.33 12.04 -11.70
N ILE A 324 -4.19 13.05 -11.84
CA ILE A 324 -4.29 14.14 -10.85
C ILE A 324 -4.64 13.58 -9.46
N LYS A 325 -5.47 12.53 -9.41
CA LYS A 325 -5.83 11.84 -8.17
C LYS A 325 -4.70 10.91 -7.72
N TRP A 326 -4.19 10.08 -8.63
CA TRP A 326 -3.19 9.05 -8.32
C TRP A 326 -1.80 9.60 -7.99
N ASN A 327 -1.46 10.80 -8.46
CA ASN A 327 -0.15 11.40 -8.21
C ASN A 327 0.10 11.68 -6.72
N ARG A 328 -0.93 11.70 -5.87
CA ARG A 328 -0.80 11.86 -4.41
C ARG A 328 0.04 10.77 -3.74
N TYR A 329 0.07 9.59 -4.33
CA TYR A 329 0.94 8.49 -3.91
C TYR A 329 2.41 8.90 -4.08
N ASP A 330 2.75 9.42 -5.25
CA ASP A 330 4.12 9.82 -5.60
C ASP A 330 4.52 11.15 -4.96
N SER A 331 3.66 12.16 -4.95
CA SER A 331 3.94 13.46 -4.32
C SER A 331 4.08 13.31 -2.81
N GLY A 332 3.20 12.56 -2.14
CA GLY A 332 3.31 12.32 -0.71
C GLY A 332 4.54 11.48 -0.34
N ALA A 333 4.89 10.47 -1.15
CA ALA A 333 6.14 9.73 -0.94
C ALA A 333 7.39 10.61 -1.12
N LEU A 334 7.39 11.53 -2.09
CA LEU A 334 8.44 12.54 -2.23
C LEU A 334 8.54 13.46 -1.00
N LEU A 335 7.41 13.88 -0.43
CA LEU A 335 7.42 14.69 0.80
C LEU A 335 7.99 13.91 1.99
N CYS A 336 7.69 12.62 2.12
CA CYS A 336 8.32 11.76 3.12
C CYS A 336 9.85 11.71 2.96
N MET A 337 10.34 11.50 1.73
CA MET A 337 11.78 11.50 1.43
C MET A 337 12.41 12.87 1.69
N THR A 338 11.67 13.94 1.44
CA THR A 338 12.08 15.32 1.76
C THR A 338 12.21 15.51 3.27
N LEU A 339 11.24 15.07 4.07
CA LEU A 339 11.28 15.13 5.53
C LEU A 339 12.47 14.36 6.12
N ASP A 340 12.79 13.18 5.57
CA ASP A 340 14.01 12.45 5.95
C ASP A 340 15.27 13.29 5.74
N ARG A 341 15.35 14.02 4.62
CA ARG A 341 16.47 14.92 4.33
C ARG A 341 16.50 16.14 5.25
N LEU A 342 15.34 16.70 5.59
CA LEU A 342 15.24 17.91 6.39
C LEU A 342 15.55 17.68 7.88
N TYR A 343 15.03 16.59 8.44
CA TYR A 343 15.18 16.29 9.87
C TYR A 343 16.40 15.44 10.19
N HIS A 344 17.01 14.77 9.19
CA HIS A 344 18.11 13.81 9.37
C HIS A 344 17.81 12.73 10.43
N SER A 345 16.53 12.53 10.73
CA SER A 345 16.02 11.59 11.72
C SER A 345 14.55 11.31 11.40
N HIS A 346 14.04 10.17 11.87
CA HIS A 346 12.64 9.79 11.68
C HIS A 346 11.72 10.36 12.78
N VAL A 347 12.14 11.40 13.50
CA VAL A 347 11.34 12.01 14.59
C VAL A 347 10.05 12.64 14.05
N TRP A 348 10.06 13.13 12.80
CA TRP A 348 8.87 13.66 12.15
C TRP A 348 7.73 12.62 12.03
N GLN A 349 8.06 11.32 12.02
CA GLN A 349 7.07 10.24 11.99
C GLN A 349 6.27 10.13 13.29
N ASP A 350 6.81 10.58 14.44
CA ASP A 350 6.09 10.56 15.72
C ASP A 350 4.82 11.41 15.67
N SER A 351 4.91 12.57 15.01
CA SER A 351 3.77 13.48 14.84
C SER A 351 2.65 12.84 14.03
N LEU A 352 2.99 12.05 13.00
CA LEU A 352 2.00 11.31 12.22
C LEU A 352 1.49 10.08 12.97
N ASN A 353 2.34 9.33 13.68
CA ASN A 353 1.90 8.19 14.47
C ASN A 353 0.94 8.58 15.59
N ALA A 354 1.07 9.81 16.13
CA ALA A 354 0.18 10.36 17.13
C ALA A 354 -1.09 11.01 16.56
N GLN A 355 -1.25 11.08 15.23
CA GLN A 355 -2.41 11.71 14.62
C GLN A 355 -3.67 10.86 14.80
N SER A 356 -4.83 11.51 14.65
CA SER A 356 -6.12 10.82 14.58
C SER A 356 -7.14 11.66 13.83
N VAL A 357 -8.32 11.09 13.56
CA VAL A 357 -9.48 11.83 13.02
C VAL A 357 -9.74 13.15 13.78
N LYS A 358 -9.54 13.18 15.10
CA LYS A 358 -9.79 14.37 15.94
C LYS A 358 -8.65 15.38 15.92
N LYS A 359 -7.43 14.93 15.66
CA LYS A 359 -6.22 15.75 15.61
C LYS A 359 -5.42 15.35 14.37
N PRO A 360 -5.89 15.71 13.16
CA PRO A 360 -5.23 15.33 11.93
C PRO A 360 -3.89 16.07 11.81
N VAL A 361 -2.89 15.39 11.25
CA VAL A 361 -1.60 15.98 10.90
C VAL A 361 -1.25 15.48 9.50
N THR A 362 -0.89 16.40 8.61
CA THR A 362 -0.53 16.07 7.23
C THR A 362 0.97 16.22 7.00
N LEU A 363 1.48 15.61 5.92
CA LEU A 363 2.84 15.86 5.44
C LEU A 363 3.10 17.34 5.18
N TYR A 364 2.08 18.06 4.69
CA TYR A 364 2.15 19.52 4.53
C TYR A 364 2.38 20.23 5.86
N ASP A 365 1.63 19.87 6.91
CA ASP A 365 1.78 20.49 8.24
C ASP A 365 3.20 20.30 8.79
N LEU A 366 3.82 19.13 8.58
CA LEU A 366 5.20 18.86 8.99
C LEU A 366 6.24 19.66 8.21
N ILE A 367 6.03 19.80 6.90
CA ILE A 367 6.88 20.65 6.05
C ILE A 367 6.74 22.11 6.45
N LYS A 368 5.52 22.58 6.72
CA LYS A 368 5.24 23.94 7.17
C LYS A 368 5.82 24.22 8.55
N ASP A 369 5.73 23.27 9.47
CA ASP A 369 6.35 23.36 10.79
C ASP A 369 7.88 23.45 10.68
N TYR A 370 8.50 22.62 9.85
CA TYR A 370 9.94 22.74 9.59
C TYR A 370 10.30 24.09 8.98
N TYR A 371 9.52 24.56 8.01
CA TYR A 371 9.69 25.87 7.38
C TYR A 371 9.67 27.01 8.42
N ASN A 372 8.71 27.00 9.34
CA ASN A 372 8.59 28.00 10.39
C ASN A 372 9.73 27.88 11.42
N THR A 373 9.96 26.69 11.96
CA THR A 373 10.93 26.46 13.06
C THR A 373 12.39 26.67 12.63
N LYS A 374 12.72 26.44 11.35
CA LYS A 374 14.06 26.70 10.79
C LYS A 374 14.19 28.08 10.16
N ASN A 375 13.17 28.92 10.30
CA ASN A 375 13.13 30.27 9.76
C ASN A 375 13.48 30.29 8.26
N LEU A 376 12.80 29.45 7.48
CA LEU A 376 12.99 29.35 6.04
C LEU A 376 12.29 30.47 5.26
N GLU A 377 11.55 31.35 5.94
CA GLU A 377 10.93 32.53 5.33
C GLU A 377 11.94 33.43 4.61
N LYS A 378 13.19 33.45 5.07
CA LYS A 378 14.30 34.16 4.41
C LYS A 378 14.66 33.62 3.02
N TYR A 379 14.20 32.42 2.69
CA TYR A 379 14.33 31.82 1.35
C TYR A 379 13.02 31.88 0.56
N ALA A 380 11.94 32.37 1.19
CA ALA A 380 10.65 32.49 0.52
C ALA A 380 10.73 33.58 -0.54
N ARG A 381 10.23 33.24 -1.71
CA ARG A 381 10.09 34.14 -2.84
C ARG A 381 8.62 34.56 -2.95
N SER A 382 8.37 35.72 -3.55
CA SER A 382 7.00 36.11 -3.85
C SER A 382 6.38 35.13 -4.84
N ILE A 383 5.05 35.05 -4.89
CA ILE A 383 4.39 34.15 -5.84
C ILE A 383 4.71 34.54 -7.29
N GLU A 384 4.91 35.83 -7.57
CA GLU A 384 5.29 36.36 -8.89
C GLU A 384 6.69 35.89 -9.30
N GLU A 385 7.64 35.90 -8.37
CA GLU A 385 8.99 35.38 -8.60
C GLU A 385 8.97 33.87 -8.88
N ILE A 386 8.16 33.11 -8.12
CA ILE A 386 7.97 31.67 -8.30
C ILE A 386 7.32 31.38 -9.67
N LYS A 387 6.27 32.13 -10.03
CA LYS A 387 5.59 32.02 -11.33
C LYS A 387 6.57 32.25 -12.48
N LYS A 388 7.42 33.27 -12.38
CA LYS A 388 8.45 33.54 -13.39
C LYS A 388 9.46 32.41 -13.50
N GLU A 389 10.01 31.94 -12.38
CA GLU A 389 11.00 30.87 -12.33
C GLU A 389 10.48 29.56 -12.96
N TYR A 390 9.22 29.22 -12.66
CA TYR A 390 8.62 27.97 -13.10
C TYR A 390 7.81 28.11 -14.41
N HIS A 391 8.05 29.17 -15.18
CA HIS A 391 7.47 29.38 -16.50
C HIS A 391 5.93 29.30 -16.51
N PHE A 392 5.28 30.04 -15.61
CA PHE A 392 3.85 29.95 -15.33
C PHE A 392 2.96 30.14 -16.57
N GLU A 393 3.34 30.96 -17.54
CA GLU A 393 2.58 31.15 -18.78
C GLU A 393 2.31 29.81 -19.50
N LYS A 394 3.33 28.94 -19.59
CA LYS A 394 3.17 27.60 -20.18
C LYS A 394 2.28 26.70 -19.33
N ILE A 395 2.38 26.82 -18.01
CA ILE A 395 1.53 26.07 -17.07
C ILE A 395 0.06 26.50 -17.25
N GLU A 396 -0.20 27.79 -17.46
CA GLU A 396 -1.54 28.31 -17.69
C GLU A 396 -2.16 27.82 -19.00
N GLU A 397 -1.37 27.75 -20.08
CA GLU A 397 -1.82 27.15 -21.35
C GLU A 397 -2.21 25.68 -21.17
N GLN A 398 -1.42 24.92 -20.41
CA GLN A 398 -1.70 23.52 -20.09
C GLN A 398 -2.93 23.39 -19.18
N ALA A 399 -3.05 24.24 -18.17
CA ALA A 399 -4.19 24.28 -17.26
C ALA A 399 -5.51 24.55 -17.99
N GLU A 400 -5.51 25.44 -18.99
CA GLU A 400 -6.69 25.70 -19.82
C GLU A 400 -7.11 24.47 -20.64
N LYS A 401 -6.13 23.70 -21.16
CA LYS A 401 -6.44 22.43 -21.84
C LYS A 401 -7.05 21.42 -20.87
N ILE A 402 -6.53 21.32 -19.65
CA ILE A 402 -7.04 20.38 -18.63
C ILE A 402 -8.46 20.76 -18.21
N GLU A 403 -8.71 22.04 -17.93
CA GLU A 403 -10.03 22.55 -17.58
C GLU A 403 -11.09 22.17 -18.62
N LYS A 404 -10.78 22.32 -19.92
CA LYS A 404 -11.67 21.93 -21.02
C LYS A 404 -11.87 20.43 -21.19
N GLN A 405 -11.02 19.60 -20.58
CA GLN A 405 -11.13 18.13 -20.65
C GLN A 405 -11.94 17.54 -19.51
N VAL A 406 -11.99 18.22 -18.36
CA VAL A 406 -12.69 17.75 -17.15
C VAL A 406 -14.07 18.38 -16.95
N ASN A 407 -14.36 19.45 -17.71
CA ASN A 407 -15.64 20.13 -17.82
C ASN A 407 -16.20 19.90 -19.23
#